data_AF-A0AAX3M8L0-F1
#
_entry.id   AF-A0AAX3M8L0-F1
#
_cell.length_a   1.000
_cell.length_b   1.000
_cell.length_c   1.000
_cell.angle_alpha   90.00
_cell.angle_beta   90.00
_cell.angle_gamma   90.00
#
_symmetry.space_group_name_H-M   'P 1'
#
loop_
_entity.id
_entity.type
_entity.pdbx_description
1 polymer ?
#
loop_
_entity_poly.entity_id
_entity_poly.type
_entity_poly.pdbx_seq_one_letter_code
_entity_poly.pdbx_strand_id
1 'polypeptide(L)'
;MELENNPVTKRLIEKTERELNHFLDDLATQSINKMSSLFAGSGVSRNSGHATWGSLFESLATELEIKLTENTDLYKVAQYYANKYTEPQLRRKINEQINKFKPGNEILSELIDVNFNNIWTTNYDPLIEQELDRRFIPRNVIHNEKNLVNIDRNEKVNVYKLNGDISDLEKMILTKKDYDHYSNSHTLFLTFLKKELISNTFLFVGYSFTDSLVLDCLSSINHLLGGVGNTHYAIMLVNQETTIEFEHMVDDLKQRYNIQAICITKDNIIPLLKKLNSRIREKKVFISGAYDKVANEVVTQSDQLSQALVISLLKKGYRISTGVGKRLGTLITGYSYQYLAEQGIQNKDKYLSMRPFPFHKDLSQDKKQEYRISMLHDCSAAIFLFGQSKKTTEQGSIEKTGHYSEGVYHEFLLAKERNMTIIPVGSTGYEAEVIWREVNENINEFPYLSQTINALMTEKDPEKIADIILHILNEVAENKRAHQ
;
A
#
# COMPACT_ATOMS: atom_id res chain seq x y z
N MET A 1 11.85 0.77 27.56
CA MET A 1 12.10 0.34 28.96
C MET A 1 10.98 0.72 29.92
N GLU A 2 9.92 1.46 29.51
CA GLU A 2 8.83 1.86 30.44
C GLU A 2 7.46 1.23 30.14
N LEU A 3 7.30 0.38 29.12
CA LEU A 3 6.02 -0.27 28.82
C LEU A 3 5.73 -1.50 29.70
N GLU A 4 6.69 -1.93 30.54
CA GLU A 4 6.67 -3.22 31.26
C GLU A 4 5.74 -3.28 32.47
N ASN A 5 5.15 -2.17 32.93
CA ASN A 5 4.42 -2.15 34.20
C ASN A 5 2.91 -2.43 34.12
N ASN A 6 2.29 -2.45 32.93
CA ASN A 6 0.88 -2.83 32.80
C ASN A 6 0.73 -4.25 32.21
N PRO A 7 0.21 -5.22 32.99
CA PRO A 7 0.07 -6.60 32.54
C PRO A 7 -0.94 -6.77 31.39
N VAL A 8 -1.96 -5.91 31.29
CA VAL A 8 -2.95 -5.92 30.20
C VAL A 8 -2.27 -5.55 28.89
N THR A 9 -1.55 -4.42 28.89
CA THR A 9 -0.78 -3.93 27.73
C THR A 9 0.18 -4.98 27.21
N LYS A 10 0.92 -5.63 28.12
CA LYS A 10 1.86 -6.69 27.78
C LYS A 10 1.16 -7.87 27.08
N ARG A 11 0.06 -8.38 27.65
CA ARG A 11 -0.70 -9.49 27.03
C ARG A 11 -1.21 -9.17 25.63
N LEU A 12 -1.71 -7.94 25.43
CA LEU A 12 -2.23 -7.50 24.12
C LEU A 12 -1.12 -7.40 23.06
N ILE A 13 0.07 -6.91 23.46
CA ILE A 13 1.24 -6.86 22.57
C ILE A 13 1.72 -8.29 22.25
N GLU A 14 1.87 -9.18 23.23
CA GLU A 14 2.27 -10.58 23.02
C GLU A 14 1.25 -11.36 22.14
N LYS A 15 -0.05 -11.06 22.28
CA LYS A 15 -1.09 -11.58 21.37
C LYS A 15 -0.87 -11.07 19.94
N THR A 16 -0.54 -9.79 19.79
CA THR A 16 -0.27 -9.18 18.49
C THR A 16 0.97 -9.78 17.82
N GLU A 17 2.06 -9.98 18.56
CA GLU A 17 3.30 -10.58 18.04
C GLU A 17 3.07 -11.98 17.45
N ARG A 18 2.27 -12.81 18.13
CA ARG A 18 1.92 -14.17 17.65
C ARG A 18 1.13 -14.16 16.34
N GLU A 19 0.33 -13.13 16.13
CA GLU A 19 -0.59 -13.01 14.99
C GLU A 19 -0.02 -12.12 13.86
N LEU A 20 1.08 -11.42 14.12
CA LEU A 20 1.60 -10.36 13.26
C LEU A 20 1.89 -10.85 11.84
N ASN A 21 2.56 -11.99 11.70
CA ASN A 21 2.90 -12.53 10.38
C ASN A 21 1.65 -12.93 9.59
N HIS A 22 0.66 -13.54 10.25
CA HIS A 22 -0.59 -13.90 9.62
C HIS A 22 -1.34 -12.64 9.14
N PHE A 23 -1.44 -11.61 9.97
CA PHE A 23 -2.00 -10.31 9.60
C PHE A 23 -1.29 -9.70 8.38
N LEU A 24 0.04 -9.64 8.40
CA LEU A 24 0.83 -9.06 7.31
C LEU A 24 0.65 -9.84 6.01
N ASP A 25 0.66 -11.17 6.07
CA ASP A 25 0.52 -12.04 4.89
C ASP A 25 -0.90 -11.98 4.30
N ASP A 26 -1.94 -12.05 5.12
CA ASP A 26 -3.32 -11.97 4.65
C ASP A 26 -3.59 -10.59 4.05
N LEU A 27 -3.36 -9.51 4.80
CA LEU A 27 -3.67 -8.17 4.31
C LEU A 27 -2.83 -7.79 3.08
N ALA A 28 -1.56 -8.21 3.01
CA ALA A 28 -0.76 -8.02 1.81
C ALA A 28 -1.37 -8.77 0.61
N THR A 29 -1.82 -10.01 0.81
CA THR A 29 -2.50 -10.80 -0.22
C THR A 29 -3.78 -10.12 -0.69
N GLN A 30 -4.62 -9.64 0.24
CA GLN A 30 -5.87 -8.94 -0.10
C GLN A 30 -5.59 -7.64 -0.86
N SER A 31 -4.60 -6.85 -0.43
CA SER A 31 -4.20 -5.62 -1.14
C SER A 31 -3.66 -5.90 -2.54
N ILE A 32 -2.82 -6.92 -2.72
CA ILE A 32 -2.33 -7.33 -4.05
C ILE A 32 -3.49 -7.79 -4.94
N ASN A 33 -4.49 -8.45 -4.36
CA ASN A 33 -5.68 -8.91 -5.06
C ASN A 33 -6.67 -7.79 -5.36
N LYS A 34 -6.41 -6.54 -4.91
CA LYS A 34 -7.36 -5.43 -5.00
C LYS A 34 -8.68 -5.74 -4.26
N MET A 35 -8.60 -6.48 -3.15
CA MET A 35 -9.71 -6.90 -2.29
C MET A 35 -9.56 -6.38 -0.85
N SER A 36 -8.86 -5.26 -0.67
CA SER A 36 -8.70 -4.60 0.62
C SER A 36 -9.23 -3.17 0.58
N SER A 37 -9.77 -2.75 1.72
CA SER A 37 -10.36 -1.41 1.90
C SER A 37 -9.87 -0.81 3.21
N LEU A 38 -9.61 0.48 3.20
CA LEU A 38 -9.19 1.23 4.39
C LEU A 38 -10.41 1.85 5.06
N PHE A 39 -10.49 1.80 6.38
CA PHE A 39 -11.33 2.69 7.15
C PHE A 39 -10.46 3.59 8.01
N ALA A 40 -10.38 4.87 7.66
CA ALA A 40 -9.58 5.87 8.35
C ALA A 40 -10.46 6.70 9.27
N GLY A 41 -10.32 6.53 10.59
CA GLY A 41 -10.99 7.35 11.58
C GLY A 41 -10.20 8.61 11.97
N SER A 42 -10.75 9.39 12.91
CA SER A 42 -10.15 10.64 13.38
C SER A 42 -8.79 10.45 14.08
N GLY A 43 -8.52 9.23 14.55
CA GLY A 43 -7.24 8.83 15.15
C GLY A 43 -6.07 8.90 14.16
N VAL A 44 -6.28 8.74 12.85
CA VAL A 44 -5.20 8.90 11.86
C VAL A 44 -4.64 10.33 11.89
N SER A 45 -5.51 11.33 11.97
CA SER A 45 -5.13 12.73 12.11
C SER A 45 -4.56 13.00 13.50
N ARG A 46 -5.21 12.52 14.57
CA ARG A 46 -4.76 12.70 15.97
C ARG A 46 -3.34 12.19 16.20
N ASN A 47 -3.07 10.97 15.73
CA ASN A 47 -1.81 10.28 16.00
C ASN A 47 -0.63 10.95 15.30
N SER A 48 -0.88 11.70 14.23
CA SER A 48 0.10 12.51 13.53
C SER A 48 0.15 13.97 14.01
N GLY A 49 -0.49 14.29 15.15
CA GLY A 49 -0.47 15.64 15.73
C GLY A 49 -1.36 16.66 15.01
N HIS A 50 -2.30 16.20 14.18
CA HIS A 50 -3.21 17.07 13.44
C HIS A 50 -4.52 17.29 14.19
N ALA A 51 -5.20 18.39 13.88
CA ALA A 51 -6.53 18.69 14.39
C ALA A 51 -7.49 17.51 14.12
N THR A 52 -8.33 17.20 15.11
CA THR A 52 -9.24 16.04 15.09
C THR A 52 -10.68 16.48 14.92
N TRP A 53 -11.58 15.52 14.69
CA TRP A 53 -13.02 15.75 14.79
C TRP A 53 -13.41 16.44 16.11
N GLY A 54 -12.86 15.99 17.24
CA GLY A 54 -13.09 16.61 18.56
C GLY A 54 -12.66 18.08 18.63
N SER A 55 -11.60 18.47 17.92
CA SER A 55 -11.12 19.85 17.88
C SER A 55 -12.12 20.82 17.25
N LEU A 56 -12.99 20.34 16.34
CA LEU A 56 -14.06 21.16 15.78
C LEU A 56 -15.13 21.51 16.83
N PHE A 57 -15.30 20.65 17.84
CA PHE A 57 -16.29 20.82 18.91
C PHE A 57 -15.74 21.55 20.13
N GLU A 58 -14.43 21.77 20.26
CA GLU A 58 -13.83 22.46 21.41
C GLU A 58 -14.42 23.86 21.62
N SER A 59 -14.57 24.62 20.53
CA SER A 59 -15.17 25.96 20.59
C SER A 59 -16.66 25.91 20.99
N LEU A 60 -17.37 24.85 20.60
CA LEU A 60 -18.78 24.63 20.94
C LEU A 60 -18.93 24.23 22.39
N ALA A 61 -18.11 23.28 22.85
CA ALA A 61 -18.08 22.78 24.20
C ALA A 61 -17.71 23.87 25.21
N THR A 62 -16.76 24.75 24.86
CA THR A 62 -16.38 25.89 25.69
C THR A 62 -17.56 26.85 25.94
N GLU A 63 -18.34 27.18 24.90
CA GLU A 63 -19.54 28.03 25.03
C GLU A 63 -20.73 27.36 25.72
N LEU A 64 -20.70 26.04 25.78
CA LEU A 64 -21.66 25.22 26.52
C LEU A 64 -21.18 24.87 27.93
N GLU A 65 -19.96 25.27 28.31
CA GLU A 65 -19.32 24.92 29.58
C GLU A 65 -19.21 23.39 29.80
N ILE A 66 -19.04 22.64 28.71
CA ILE A 66 -18.88 21.18 28.72
C ILE A 66 -17.40 20.84 28.59
N LYS A 67 -16.88 20.03 29.52
CA LYS A 67 -15.52 19.48 29.41
C LYS A 67 -15.52 18.28 28.47
N LEU A 68 -14.83 18.39 27.34
CA LEU A 68 -14.63 17.26 26.43
C LEU A 68 -13.66 16.24 27.05
N THR A 69 -14.05 14.97 26.97
CA THR A 69 -13.26 13.78 27.32
C THR A 69 -13.30 12.80 26.14
N GLU A 70 -12.45 11.77 26.15
CA GLU A 70 -12.41 10.79 25.06
C GLU A 70 -13.74 10.03 24.87
N ASN A 71 -14.52 9.88 25.94
CA ASN A 71 -15.82 9.20 25.92
C ASN A 71 -17.00 10.17 25.66
N THR A 72 -16.71 11.43 25.30
CA THR A 72 -17.77 12.42 25.07
C THR A 72 -18.44 12.17 23.73
N ASP A 73 -19.75 11.98 23.74
CA ASP A 73 -20.57 11.90 22.55
C ASP A 73 -20.66 13.28 21.88
N LEU A 74 -19.85 13.49 20.84
CA LEU A 74 -19.75 14.76 20.12
C LEU A 74 -21.06 15.11 19.39
N TYR A 75 -21.85 14.13 18.96
CA TYR A 75 -23.16 14.38 18.34
C TYR A 75 -24.14 15.01 19.34
N LYS A 76 -24.06 14.62 20.62
CA LYS A 76 -24.85 15.27 21.69
C LYS A 76 -24.39 16.68 21.97
N VAL A 77 -23.09 16.94 22.02
CA VAL A 77 -22.55 18.29 22.20
C VAL A 77 -23.02 19.21 21.07
N ALA A 78 -22.97 18.73 19.83
CA ALA A 78 -23.51 19.42 18.65
C ALA A 78 -25.00 19.73 18.81
N GLN A 79 -25.79 18.74 19.25
CA GLN A 79 -27.22 18.89 19.45
C GLN A 79 -27.55 19.94 20.52
N TYR A 80 -26.82 19.94 21.65
CA TYR A 80 -27.00 20.94 22.70
C TYR A 80 -26.69 22.35 22.18
N TYR A 81 -25.64 22.49 21.36
CA TYR A 81 -25.31 23.77 20.73
C TYR A 81 -26.44 24.24 19.80
N ALA A 82 -26.92 23.36 18.92
CA ALA A 82 -28.01 23.66 17.99
C ALA A 82 -29.31 24.05 18.72
N ASN A 83 -29.60 23.39 19.85
CA ASN A 83 -30.77 23.70 20.69
C ASN A 83 -30.65 25.05 21.40
N LYS A 84 -29.46 25.43 21.87
CA LYS A 84 -29.21 26.70 22.58
C LYS A 84 -29.19 27.89 21.62
N TYR A 85 -28.64 27.68 20.43
CA TYR A 85 -28.47 28.68 19.39
C TYR A 85 -29.34 28.32 18.19
N THR A 86 -28.75 27.89 17.07
CA THR A 86 -29.47 27.37 15.88
C THR A 86 -28.55 26.44 15.07
N GLU A 87 -29.13 25.57 14.24
CA GLU A 87 -28.35 24.71 13.31
C GLU A 87 -27.46 25.51 12.32
N PRO A 88 -27.91 26.62 11.70
CA PRO A 88 -27.04 27.42 10.84
C PRO A 88 -25.84 28.00 11.58
N GLN A 89 -26.00 28.42 12.84
CA GLN A 89 -24.89 28.92 13.66
C GLN A 89 -23.90 27.80 14.00
N LEU A 90 -24.38 26.60 14.32
CA LEU A 90 -23.53 25.40 14.48
C LEU A 90 -22.70 25.16 13.22
N ARG A 91 -23.34 25.08 12.04
CA ARG A 91 -22.66 24.81 10.77
C ARG A 91 -21.62 25.89 10.43
N ARG A 92 -21.94 27.17 10.66
CA ARG A 92 -20.99 28.29 10.49
C ARG A 92 -19.77 28.13 11.38
N LYS A 93 -19.97 27.79 12.66
CA LYS A 93 -18.86 27.58 13.59
C LYS A 93 -17.96 26.42 13.21
N ILE A 94 -18.56 25.30 12.79
CA ILE A 94 -17.80 24.17 12.27
C ILE A 94 -16.96 24.66 11.08
N ASN A 95 -17.56 25.35 10.10
CA ASN A 95 -16.87 25.91 8.93
C ASN A 95 -15.67 26.84 9.29
N GLU A 96 -15.76 27.60 10.37
CA GLU A 96 -14.67 28.48 10.83
C GLU A 96 -13.46 27.71 11.39
N GLN A 97 -13.69 26.58 12.07
CA GLN A 97 -12.60 25.77 12.65
C GLN A 97 -11.87 24.92 11.62
N ILE A 98 -12.48 24.72 10.46
CA ILE A 98 -12.01 23.82 9.41
C ILE A 98 -10.75 24.30 8.71
N ASN A 99 -10.56 25.61 8.55
CA ASN A 99 -9.38 26.17 7.87
C ASN A 99 -8.05 25.96 8.63
N LYS A 100 -8.07 25.22 9.75
CA LYS A 100 -6.90 24.92 10.58
C LYS A 100 -6.26 23.56 10.26
N PHE A 101 -6.87 22.74 9.41
CA PHE A 101 -6.28 21.46 9.00
C PHE A 101 -5.04 21.71 8.13
N LYS A 102 -3.91 21.11 8.52
CA LYS A 102 -2.67 21.17 7.76
C LYS A 102 -2.46 19.86 6.99
N PRO A 103 -1.99 19.91 5.73
CA PRO A 103 -1.57 18.72 5.02
C PRO A 103 -0.25 18.17 5.60
N GLY A 104 -0.02 16.86 5.41
CA GLY A 104 1.23 16.19 5.76
C GLY A 104 1.09 15.27 6.97
N ASN A 105 0.71 14.01 6.73
CA ASN A 105 0.52 13.00 7.77
C ASN A 105 1.29 11.73 7.39
N GLU A 106 2.33 11.38 8.14
CA GLU A 106 3.17 10.20 7.82
C GLU A 106 2.37 8.89 7.88
N ILE A 107 1.44 8.75 8.84
CA ILE A 107 0.57 7.56 8.94
C ILE A 107 -0.29 7.45 7.69
N LEU A 108 -0.94 8.55 7.28
CA LEU A 108 -1.76 8.58 6.08
C LEU A 108 -0.92 8.27 4.84
N SER A 109 0.27 8.86 4.74
CA SER A 109 1.23 8.61 3.66
C SER A 109 1.53 7.11 3.53
N GLU A 110 1.90 6.44 4.62
CA GLU A 110 2.15 4.98 4.61
C GLU A 110 0.88 4.16 4.30
N LEU A 111 -0.30 4.61 4.73
CA LEU A 111 -1.57 3.94 4.38
C LEU A 111 -1.91 4.05 2.90
N ILE A 112 -1.61 5.19 2.26
CA ILE A 112 -1.81 5.34 0.81
C ILE A 112 -0.86 4.41 0.03
N ASP A 113 0.34 4.13 0.54
CA ASP A 113 1.29 3.19 -0.08
C ASP A 113 0.83 1.73 -0.08
N VAL A 114 -0.13 1.36 0.77
CA VAL A 114 -0.77 0.03 0.75
C VAL A 114 -1.63 -0.17 -0.52
N ASN A 115 -1.98 0.93 -1.20
CA ASN A 115 -2.72 0.97 -2.46
C ASN A 115 -4.13 0.34 -2.37
N PHE A 116 -4.92 0.80 -1.39
CA PHE A 116 -6.33 0.43 -1.24
C PHE A 116 -7.19 0.93 -2.42
N ASN A 117 -8.16 0.14 -2.85
CA ASN A 117 -9.12 0.55 -3.88
C ASN A 117 -10.16 1.55 -3.36
N ASN A 118 -10.60 1.30 -2.13
CA ASN A 118 -11.66 2.06 -1.47
C ASN A 118 -11.18 2.50 -0.10
N ILE A 119 -11.35 3.78 0.18
CA ILE A 119 -11.06 4.38 1.47
C ILE A 119 -12.38 4.90 2.04
N TRP A 120 -12.71 4.45 3.24
CA TRP A 120 -13.88 4.84 3.98
C TRP A 120 -13.46 5.71 5.16
N THR A 121 -14.26 6.71 5.49
CA THR A 121 -13.99 7.56 6.63
C THR A 121 -15.28 8.17 7.18
N THR A 122 -15.28 8.44 8.48
CA THR A 122 -16.26 9.28 9.18
C THR A 122 -15.81 10.73 9.29
N ASN A 123 -14.60 11.04 8.81
CA ASN A 123 -14.03 12.36 8.82
C ASN A 123 -14.58 13.20 7.66
N TYR A 124 -14.57 14.52 7.85
CA TYR A 124 -15.13 15.48 6.92
C TYR A 124 -14.04 16.28 6.22
N ASP A 125 -12.85 16.36 6.81
CA ASP A 125 -11.70 17.07 6.25
C ASP A 125 -11.21 16.43 4.94
N PRO A 126 -10.51 17.19 4.08
CA PRO A 126 -10.01 16.70 2.80
C PRO A 126 -8.57 16.13 2.89
N LEU A 127 -8.12 15.60 4.03
CA LEU A 127 -6.70 15.21 4.17
C LEU A 127 -6.34 13.99 3.32
N ILE A 128 -7.22 12.99 3.24
CA ILE A 128 -7.02 11.77 2.40
C ILE A 128 -6.93 12.19 0.93
N GLU A 129 -7.86 13.05 0.54
CA GLU A 129 -8.01 13.68 -0.75
C GLU A 129 -6.75 14.44 -1.18
N GLN A 130 -6.24 15.31 -0.30
CA GLN A 130 -5.04 16.09 -0.54
C GLN A 130 -3.79 15.20 -0.64
N GLU A 131 -3.68 14.15 0.15
CA GLU A 131 -2.53 13.23 0.09
C GLU A 131 -2.54 12.40 -1.21
N LEU A 132 -3.71 11.98 -1.69
CA LEU A 132 -3.87 11.35 -3.01
C LEU A 132 -3.48 12.32 -4.14
N ASP A 133 -3.96 13.57 -4.08
CA ASP A 133 -3.65 14.60 -5.08
C ASP A 133 -2.14 14.93 -5.11
N ARG A 134 -1.49 15.02 -3.94
CA ARG A 134 -0.04 15.23 -3.80
C ARG A 134 0.79 14.14 -4.48
N ARG A 135 0.25 12.92 -4.55
CA ARG A 135 0.88 11.75 -5.17
C ARG A 135 0.41 11.51 -6.60
N PHE A 136 -0.39 12.42 -7.16
CA PHE A 136 -1.01 12.30 -8.49
C PHE A 136 -1.84 11.01 -8.65
N ILE A 137 -2.46 10.53 -7.56
CA ILE A 137 -3.33 9.36 -7.59
C ILE A 137 -4.76 9.83 -7.90
N PRO A 138 -5.36 9.39 -9.02
CA PRO A 138 -6.73 9.73 -9.35
C PRO A 138 -7.71 9.24 -8.29
N ARG A 139 -8.67 10.10 -7.92
CA ARG A 139 -9.64 9.80 -6.87
C ARG A 139 -11.05 10.23 -7.22
N ASN A 140 -12.01 9.64 -6.53
CA ASN A 140 -13.42 9.98 -6.61
C ASN A 140 -13.99 10.13 -5.19
N VAL A 141 -14.58 11.27 -4.85
CA VAL A 141 -15.15 11.52 -3.51
C VAL A 141 -16.64 11.24 -3.53
N ILE A 142 -17.07 10.40 -2.58
CA ILE A 142 -18.46 9.95 -2.44
C ILE A 142 -18.91 10.35 -1.04
N HIS A 143 -19.64 11.45 -0.95
CA HIS A 143 -20.05 12.05 0.33
C HIS A 143 -21.56 12.24 0.45
N ASN A 144 -22.32 11.95 -0.62
CA ASN A 144 -23.77 11.84 -0.59
C ASN A 144 -24.26 10.73 -1.54
N GLU A 145 -25.50 10.28 -1.37
CA GLU A 145 -26.03 9.13 -2.13
C GLU A 145 -26.07 9.39 -3.64
N LYS A 146 -26.22 10.64 -4.06
CA LYS A 146 -26.19 10.99 -5.49
C LYS A 146 -24.81 10.77 -6.10
N ASN A 147 -23.73 10.82 -5.31
CA ASN A 147 -22.38 10.52 -5.81
C ASN A 147 -22.16 9.03 -6.08
N LEU A 148 -22.98 8.13 -5.53
CA LEU A 148 -22.82 6.68 -5.71
C LEU A 148 -22.93 6.26 -7.20
N VAL A 149 -23.60 7.05 -8.04
CA VAL A 149 -23.65 6.79 -9.49
C VAL A 149 -22.30 6.98 -10.19
N ASN A 150 -21.37 7.68 -9.56
CA ASN A 150 -20.05 8.00 -10.09
C ASN A 150 -18.95 7.06 -9.56
N ILE A 151 -19.31 5.95 -8.88
CA ILE A 151 -18.32 4.99 -8.38
C ILE A 151 -17.46 4.49 -9.53
N ASP A 152 -16.15 4.72 -9.42
CA ASP A 152 -15.17 4.20 -10.35
C ASP A 152 -14.80 2.78 -9.92
N ARG A 153 -14.61 1.88 -10.88
CA ARG A 153 -14.31 0.46 -10.59
C ARG A 153 -12.85 0.09 -10.85
N ASN A 154 -12.09 0.93 -11.54
CA ASN A 154 -10.87 0.49 -12.22
C ASN A 154 -9.69 1.47 -12.06
N GLU A 155 -9.94 2.77 -12.20
CA GLU A 155 -8.90 3.78 -12.42
C GLU A 155 -8.70 4.71 -11.22
N LYS A 156 -9.72 4.91 -10.39
CA LYS A 156 -9.69 5.88 -9.29
C LYS A 156 -9.89 5.20 -7.93
N VAL A 157 -9.22 5.74 -6.93
CA VAL A 157 -9.50 5.42 -5.53
C VAL A 157 -10.82 6.08 -5.14
N ASN A 158 -11.80 5.31 -4.68
CA ASN A 158 -13.04 5.87 -4.16
C ASN A 158 -12.87 6.22 -2.68
N VAL A 159 -13.15 7.47 -2.32
CA VAL A 159 -13.13 7.97 -0.95
C VAL A 159 -14.57 8.17 -0.48
N TYR A 160 -15.07 7.24 0.32
CA TYR A 160 -16.41 7.26 0.91
C TYR A 160 -16.40 8.01 2.25
N LYS A 161 -17.13 9.11 2.33
CA LYS A 161 -17.24 9.94 3.54
C LYS A 161 -18.62 9.75 4.14
N LEU A 162 -18.71 8.84 5.10
CA LEU A 162 -19.97 8.34 5.64
C LEU A 162 -20.80 9.44 6.31
N ASN A 163 -20.14 10.40 6.96
CA ASN A 163 -20.81 11.49 7.63
C ASN A 163 -20.97 12.75 6.76
N GLY A 164 -20.60 12.68 5.49
CA GLY A 164 -20.60 13.83 4.58
C GLY A 164 -19.24 14.50 4.42
N ASP A 165 -19.24 15.62 3.72
CA ASP A 165 -18.03 16.35 3.32
C ASP A 165 -18.13 17.82 3.71
N ILE A 166 -16.97 18.41 3.93
CA ILE A 166 -16.80 19.81 4.31
C ILE A 166 -17.27 20.80 3.26
N SER A 167 -17.22 20.41 1.99
CA SER A 167 -17.67 21.22 0.87
C SER A 167 -19.19 21.30 0.78
N ASP A 168 -19.92 20.42 1.47
CA ASP A 168 -21.37 20.36 1.51
C ASP A 168 -21.86 20.33 2.96
N LEU A 169 -21.79 21.51 3.61
CA LEU A 169 -22.16 21.68 5.01
C LEU A 169 -23.60 21.24 5.30
N GLU A 170 -24.52 21.28 4.34
CA GLU A 170 -25.92 20.93 4.57
C GLU A 170 -26.14 19.41 4.70
N LYS A 171 -25.31 18.61 4.04
CA LYS A 171 -25.40 17.14 4.05
C LYS A 171 -24.57 16.46 5.12
N MET A 172 -23.81 17.23 5.91
CA MET A 172 -23.04 16.70 7.03
C MET A 172 -23.93 16.20 8.18
N ILE A 173 -23.58 15.03 8.71
CA ILE A 173 -24.18 14.40 9.89
C ILE A 173 -23.54 14.97 11.16
N LEU A 174 -24.05 16.08 11.69
CA LEU A 174 -23.39 16.79 12.80
C LEU A 174 -24.02 16.51 14.15
N THR A 175 -25.34 16.44 14.19
CA THR A 175 -26.13 16.42 15.43
C THR A 175 -26.59 15.01 15.79
N LYS A 176 -27.02 14.83 17.04
CA LYS A 176 -27.63 13.58 17.48
C LYS A 176 -28.88 13.25 16.65
N LYS A 177 -29.69 14.25 16.32
CA LYS A 177 -30.84 14.09 15.42
C LYS A 177 -30.43 13.58 14.03
N ASP A 178 -29.35 14.12 13.45
CA ASP A 178 -28.85 13.65 12.16
C ASP A 178 -28.43 12.17 12.22
N TYR A 179 -27.69 11.81 13.28
CA TYR A 179 -27.24 10.45 13.53
C TYR A 179 -28.40 9.46 13.73
N ASP A 180 -29.41 9.85 14.51
CA ASP A 180 -30.58 9.00 14.77
C ASP A 180 -31.43 8.76 13.50
N HIS A 181 -31.39 9.68 12.54
CA HIS A 181 -32.01 9.53 11.22
C HIS A 181 -31.07 8.96 10.14
N TYR A 182 -29.85 8.56 10.50
CA TYR A 182 -28.84 8.10 9.54
C TYR A 182 -29.31 6.87 8.76
N SER A 183 -29.86 5.87 9.45
CA SER A 183 -30.32 4.62 8.83
C SER A 183 -31.38 4.83 7.75
N ASN A 184 -32.20 5.87 7.86
CA ASN A 184 -33.20 6.22 6.86
C ASN A 184 -32.62 7.10 5.74
N SER A 185 -31.78 8.07 6.09
CA SER A 185 -31.26 9.08 5.16
C SER A 185 -30.06 8.62 4.33
N HIS A 186 -29.34 7.59 4.77
CA HIS A 186 -28.11 7.07 4.16
C HIS A 186 -28.20 5.55 3.89
N THR A 187 -29.40 5.07 3.57
CA THR A 187 -29.69 3.64 3.35
C THR A 187 -28.78 3.05 2.26
N LEU A 188 -28.52 3.78 1.18
CA LEU A 188 -27.66 3.31 0.11
C LEU A 188 -26.20 3.25 0.55
N PHE A 189 -25.71 4.24 1.31
CA PHE A 189 -24.35 4.18 1.87
C PHE A 189 -24.14 2.94 2.74
N LEU A 190 -25.09 2.66 3.65
CA LEU A 190 -25.03 1.46 4.49
C LEU A 190 -25.06 0.19 3.64
N THR A 191 -25.84 0.17 2.55
CA THR A 191 -25.88 -0.95 1.61
C THR A 191 -24.52 -1.17 0.93
N PHE A 192 -23.89 -0.10 0.44
CA PHE A 192 -22.57 -0.16 -0.17
C PHE A 192 -21.49 -0.54 0.85
N LEU A 193 -21.55 -0.01 2.07
CA LEU A 193 -20.64 -0.37 3.16
C LEU A 193 -20.77 -1.87 3.49
N LYS A 194 -22.00 -2.39 3.61
CA LYS A 194 -22.24 -3.82 3.84
C LYS A 194 -21.70 -4.67 2.70
N LYS A 195 -21.98 -4.30 1.44
CA LYS A 195 -21.41 -4.97 0.26
C LYS A 195 -19.88 -4.99 0.34
N GLU A 196 -19.27 -3.88 0.74
CA GLU A 196 -17.83 -3.75 0.82
C GLU A 196 -17.24 -4.63 1.94
N LEU A 197 -17.86 -4.65 3.12
CA LEU A 197 -17.47 -5.49 4.26
C LEU A 197 -17.58 -6.98 3.92
N ILE A 198 -18.56 -7.36 3.10
CA ILE A 198 -18.71 -8.74 2.62
C ILE A 198 -17.65 -9.10 1.57
N SER A 199 -17.34 -8.20 0.63
CA SER A 199 -16.48 -8.53 -0.52
C SER A 199 -14.99 -8.27 -0.32
N ASN A 200 -14.61 -7.50 0.71
CA ASN A 200 -13.22 -7.09 0.94
C ASN A 200 -12.82 -7.24 2.41
N THR A 201 -11.50 -7.31 2.62
CA THR A 201 -10.91 -7.23 3.95
C THR A 201 -10.65 -5.77 4.32
N PHE A 202 -11.22 -5.33 5.45
CA PHE A 202 -10.99 -3.99 5.96
C PHE A 202 -9.75 -3.91 6.86
N LEU A 203 -8.99 -2.84 6.70
CA LEU A 203 -8.07 -2.33 7.72
C LEU A 203 -8.67 -1.08 8.36
N PHE A 204 -9.02 -1.15 9.65
CA PHE A 204 -9.47 -0.01 10.45
C PHE A 204 -8.26 0.63 11.14
N VAL A 205 -8.08 1.94 10.95
CA VAL A 205 -7.00 2.70 11.59
C VAL A 205 -7.54 3.99 12.18
N GLY A 206 -7.24 4.24 13.45
CA GLY A 206 -7.69 5.46 14.13
C GLY A 206 -9.20 5.54 14.32
N TYR A 207 -9.91 4.42 14.24
CA TYR A 207 -11.34 4.32 14.47
C TYR A 207 -11.61 3.70 15.84
N SER A 208 -12.42 4.37 16.66
CA SER A 208 -12.68 3.99 18.05
C SER A 208 -13.79 2.95 18.21
N PHE A 209 -14.56 2.67 17.16
CA PHE A 209 -15.77 1.83 17.21
C PHE A 209 -16.83 2.31 18.24
N THR A 210 -16.79 3.60 18.60
CA THR A 210 -17.73 4.20 19.54
C THR A 210 -19.06 4.55 18.88
N ASP A 211 -19.06 4.87 17.59
CA ASP A 211 -20.29 4.95 16.81
C ASP A 211 -20.72 3.54 16.39
N SER A 212 -22.01 3.24 16.54
CA SER A 212 -22.51 1.90 16.25
C SER A 212 -22.58 1.59 14.75
N LEU A 213 -22.31 2.55 13.86
CA LEU A 213 -22.61 2.42 12.42
C LEU A 213 -21.92 1.22 11.76
N VAL A 214 -20.61 1.09 11.95
CA VAL A 214 -19.83 -0.02 11.39
C VAL A 214 -20.18 -1.33 12.10
N LEU A 215 -20.27 -1.30 13.42
CA LEU A 215 -20.60 -2.48 14.24
C LEU A 215 -22.00 -3.02 13.94
N ASP A 216 -22.98 -2.16 13.72
CA ASP A 216 -24.35 -2.51 13.33
C ASP A 216 -24.38 -3.16 11.95
N CYS A 217 -23.57 -2.65 11.01
CA CYS A 217 -23.42 -3.29 9.70
C CYS A 217 -22.84 -4.69 9.82
N LEU A 218 -21.75 -4.85 10.57
CA LEU A 218 -21.11 -6.15 10.78
C LEU A 218 -21.99 -7.12 11.56
N SER A 219 -22.71 -6.65 12.58
CA SER A 219 -23.67 -7.46 13.33
C SER A 219 -24.80 -7.95 12.42
N SER A 220 -25.35 -7.06 11.59
CA SER A 220 -26.37 -7.41 10.59
C SER A 220 -25.86 -8.44 9.59
N ILE A 221 -24.61 -8.32 9.13
CA ILE A 221 -23.98 -9.28 8.20
C ILE A 221 -23.81 -10.64 8.90
N ASN A 222 -23.22 -10.66 10.10
CA ASN A 222 -22.96 -11.90 10.82
C ASN A 222 -24.23 -12.66 11.19
N HIS A 223 -25.31 -11.95 11.51
CA HIS A 223 -26.61 -12.55 11.72
C HIS A 223 -27.17 -13.22 10.45
N LEU A 224 -27.01 -12.58 9.29
CA LEU A 224 -27.51 -13.10 8.00
C LEU A 224 -26.66 -14.25 7.45
N LEU A 225 -25.35 -14.23 7.68
CA LEU A 225 -24.39 -15.22 7.15
C LEU A 225 -24.07 -16.35 8.14
N GLY A 226 -24.62 -16.32 9.36
CA GLY A 226 -24.40 -17.36 10.37
C GLY A 226 -22.96 -17.41 10.89
N GLY A 227 -22.28 -16.25 10.98
CA GLY A 227 -20.89 -16.16 11.45
C GLY A 227 -19.83 -16.52 10.41
N VAL A 228 -20.20 -16.80 9.16
CA VAL A 228 -19.26 -16.95 8.04
C VAL A 228 -18.99 -15.59 7.43
N GLY A 229 -17.73 -15.15 7.41
CA GLY A 229 -17.35 -13.86 6.85
C GLY A 229 -15.84 -13.66 6.74
N ASN A 230 -15.44 -12.58 6.07
CA ASN A 230 -14.03 -12.18 6.00
C ASN A 230 -13.53 -11.75 7.38
N THR A 231 -12.28 -12.05 7.69
CA THR A 231 -11.61 -11.45 8.82
C THR A 231 -11.21 -10.03 8.45
N HIS A 232 -11.52 -9.08 9.32
CA HIS A 232 -11.07 -7.70 9.21
C HIS A 232 -9.99 -7.42 10.25
N TYR A 233 -9.25 -6.32 10.09
CA TYR A 233 -8.17 -5.95 10.99
C TYR A 233 -8.35 -4.54 11.53
N ALA A 234 -8.02 -4.31 12.79
CA ALA A 234 -8.03 -2.99 13.40
C ALA A 234 -6.71 -2.70 14.11
N ILE A 235 -6.05 -1.59 13.79
CA ILE A 235 -4.87 -1.14 14.55
C ILE A 235 -5.37 -0.36 15.77
N MET A 236 -5.14 -0.93 16.95
CA MET A 236 -5.61 -0.41 18.23
C MET A 236 -4.43 0.04 19.08
N LEU A 237 -4.49 1.26 19.64
CA LEU A 237 -3.41 1.78 20.45
C LEU A 237 -3.50 1.33 21.90
N VAL A 238 -2.37 0.91 22.44
CA VAL A 238 -2.20 0.56 23.85
C VAL A 238 -1.08 1.40 24.48
N ASN A 239 -1.22 1.66 25.77
CA ASN A 239 -0.34 2.48 26.59
C ASN A 239 -0.32 1.96 28.04
N GLN A 240 0.30 2.68 28.97
CA GLN A 240 0.34 2.27 30.39
C GLN A 240 -1.02 2.33 31.09
N GLU A 241 -1.96 3.13 30.59
CA GLU A 241 -3.30 3.33 31.17
C GLU A 241 -4.33 2.36 30.58
N THR A 242 -3.91 1.43 29.70
CA THR A 242 -4.82 0.48 29.06
C THR A 242 -5.48 -0.42 30.10
N THR A 243 -6.81 -0.46 30.09
CA THR A 243 -7.60 -1.13 31.12
C THR A 243 -8.05 -2.52 30.71
N ILE A 244 -8.55 -3.31 31.67
CA ILE A 244 -9.10 -4.64 31.40
C ILE A 244 -10.37 -4.56 30.54
N GLU A 245 -11.16 -3.49 30.68
CA GLU A 245 -12.33 -3.24 29.83
C GLU A 245 -11.94 -3.08 28.36
N PHE A 246 -10.78 -2.48 28.08
CA PHE A 246 -10.25 -2.38 26.73
C PHE A 246 -9.85 -3.76 26.16
N GLU A 247 -9.24 -4.63 26.97
CA GLU A 247 -8.94 -6.01 26.57
C GLU A 247 -10.23 -6.78 26.23
N HIS A 248 -11.28 -6.62 27.03
CA HIS A 248 -12.60 -7.21 26.72
C HIS A 248 -13.23 -6.63 25.46
N MET A 249 -13.11 -5.32 25.22
CA MET A 249 -13.57 -4.70 23.97
C MET A 249 -12.83 -5.29 22.75
N VAL A 250 -11.52 -5.49 22.84
CA VAL A 250 -10.72 -6.13 21.79
C VAL A 250 -11.18 -7.57 21.52
N ASP A 251 -11.51 -8.33 22.55
CA ASP A 251 -12.06 -9.68 22.38
C ASP A 251 -13.47 -9.65 21.75
N ASP A 252 -14.31 -8.68 22.12
CA ASP A 252 -15.65 -8.49 21.54
C ASP A 252 -15.57 -8.21 20.03
N LEU A 253 -14.62 -7.38 19.60
CA LEU A 253 -14.33 -7.10 18.20
C LEU A 253 -14.06 -8.38 17.40
N LYS A 254 -13.25 -9.29 17.96
CA LYS A 254 -12.94 -10.57 17.31
C LYS A 254 -14.15 -11.51 17.29
N GLN A 255 -14.79 -11.71 18.43
CA GLN A 255 -15.82 -12.75 18.60
C GLN A 255 -17.14 -12.40 17.91
N ARG A 256 -17.55 -11.12 17.95
CA ARG A 256 -18.87 -10.71 17.44
C ARG A 256 -18.84 -10.13 16.04
N TYR A 257 -17.71 -9.56 15.63
CA TYR A 257 -17.61 -8.79 14.39
C TYR A 257 -16.52 -9.29 13.44
N ASN A 258 -15.80 -10.36 13.82
CA ASN A 258 -14.68 -10.92 13.07
C ASN A 258 -13.58 -9.88 12.76
N ILE A 259 -13.36 -8.93 13.68
CA ILE A 259 -12.31 -7.92 13.58
C ILE A 259 -11.16 -8.34 14.51
N GLN A 260 -10.03 -8.70 13.91
CA GLN A 260 -8.80 -8.98 14.62
C GLN A 260 -8.06 -7.68 14.94
N ALA A 261 -7.98 -7.34 16.23
CA ALA A 261 -7.21 -6.18 16.68
C ALA A 261 -5.70 -6.48 16.69
N ILE A 262 -4.93 -5.55 16.15
CA ILE A 262 -3.47 -5.48 16.18
C ILE A 262 -3.13 -4.36 17.18
N CYS A 263 -2.84 -4.77 18.42
CA CYS A 263 -2.61 -3.85 19.54
C CYS A 263 -1.14 -3.44 19.61
N ILE A 264 -0.86 -2.16 19.38
CA ILE A 264 0.50 -1.61 19.34
C ILE A 264 0.59 -0.29 20.08
N THR A 265 1.81 0.13 20.41
CA THR A 265 2.05 1.49 20.89
C THR A 265 2.07 2.48 19.73
N LYS A 266 1.86 3.77 20.04
CA LYS A 266 1.82 4.84 19.03
C LYS A 266 3.07 4.88 18.15
N ASP A 267 4.25 4.70 18.75
CA ASP A 267 5.53 4.75 18.03
C ASP A 267 5.72 3.61 17.03
N ASN A 268 4.95 2.52 17.18
CA ASN A 268 5.03 1.34 16.34
C ASN A 268 4.05 1.35 15.15
N ILE A 269 3.20 2.38 14.99
CA ILE A 269 2.27 2.48 13.85
C ILE A 269 3.05 2.54 12.54
N ILE A 270 3.97 3.51 12.41
CA ILE A 270 4.76 3.69 11.19
C ILE A 270 5.63 2.47 10.89
N PRO A 271 6.39 1.90 11.84
CA PRO A 271 7.10 0.64 11.64
C PRO A 271 6.20 -0.50 11.14
N LEU A 272 5.00 -0.67 11.70
CA LEU A 272 4.05 -1.70 11.28
C LEU A 272 3.59 -1.49 9.83
N LEU A 273 3.21 -0.26 9.47
CA LEU A 273 2.76 0.06 8.11
C LEU A 273 3.91 -0.10 7.09
N LYS A 274 5.14 0.30 7.45
CA LYS A 274 6.34 0.04 6.63
C LYS A 274 6.59 -1.46 6.44
N LYS A 275 6.39 -2.28 7.48
CA LYS A 275 6.43 -3.76 7.38
C LYS A 275 5.36 -4.29 6.43
N LEU A 276 4.11 -3.82 6.52
CA LEU A 276 3.03 -4.19 5.61
C LEU A 276 3.35 -3.81 4.16
N ASN A 277 3.78 -2.57 3.93
CA ASN A 277 4.18 -2.09 2.61
C ASN A 277 5.35 -2.90 2.04
N SER A 278 6.31 -3.29 2.88
CA SER A 278 7.40 -4.21 2.50
C SER A 278 6.87 -5.60 2.12
N ARG A 279 5.95 -6.16 2.91
CA ARG A 279 5.32 -7.47 2.64
C ARG A 279 4.55 -7.48 1.31
N ILE A 280 3.86 -6.38 0.99
CA ILE A 280 3.18 -6.20 -0.30
C ILE A 280 4.19 -6.22 -1.45
N ARG A 281 5.31 -5.51 -1.33
CA ARG A 281 6.33 -5.42 -2.39
C ARG A 281 7.20 -6.66 -2.51
N GLU A 282 7.33 -7.47 -1.46
CA GLU A 282 8.29 -8.59 -1.33
C GLU A 282 8.33 -9.50 -2.57
N LYS A 283 7.18 -9.82 -3.16
CA LYS A 283 7.05 -10.67 -4.35
C LYS A 283 6.84 -9.91 -5.65
N LYS A 284 7.40 -8.71 -5.81
CA LYS A 284 7.41 -8.00 -7.09
C LYS A 284 8.83 -7.66 -7.52
N VAL A 285 9.25 -8.19 -8.66
CA VAL A 285 10.59 -7.99 -9.20
C VAL A 285 10.55 -7.09 -10.43
N PHE A 286 11.54 -6.23 -10.57
CA PHE A 286 11.79 -5.46 -11.78
C PHE A 286 12.82 -6.22 -12.64
N ILE A 287 12.52 -6.44 -13.92
CA ILE A 287 13.48 -7.02 -14.87
C ILE A 287 13.96 -5.91 -15.81
N SER A 288 15.23 -5.57 -15.67
CA SER A 288 15.94 -4.58 -16.48
C SER A 288 16.82 -5.26 -17.53
N GLY A 289 16.77 -4.73 -18.74
CA GLY A 289 17.63 -5.18 -19.83
C GLY A 289 17.07 -4.82 -21.19
N ALA A 290 17.97 -4.69 -22.16
CA ALA A 290 17.64 -4.45 -23.55
C ALA A 290 18.84 -4.86 -24.42
N TYR A 291 18.59 -5.14 -25.69
CA TYR A 291 19.66 -5.28 -26.69
C TYR A 291 19.13 -4.97 -28.09
N ASP A 292 20.02 -4.52 -28.98
CA ASP A 292 19.66 -4.20 -30.36
C ASP A 292 20.33 -5.15 -31.36
N LYS A 293 21.63 -4.95 -31.62
CA LYS A 293 22.41 -5.76 -32.55
C LYS A 293 23.42 -6.60 -31.77
N VAL A 294 23.07 -7.87 -31.59
CA VAL A 294 23.90 -8.88 -30.91
C VAL A 294 23.98 -10.15 -31.76
N ALA A 295 24.93 -11.03 -31.45
CA ALA A 295 25.08 -12.31 -32.15
C ALA A 295 23.84 -13.21 -31.98
N ASN A 296 23.61 -14.12 -32.93
CA ASN A 296 22.47 -15.03 -32.90
C ASN A 296 22.49 -15.98 -31.67
N GLU A 297 23.67 -16.35 -31.18
CA GLU A 297 23.78 -17.14 -29.95
C GLU A 297 23.20 -16.38 -28.75
N VAL A 298 23.49 -15.07 -28.64
CA VAL A 298 22.95 -14.20 -27.58
C VAL A 298 21.42 -14.07 -27.70
N VAL A 299 20.88 -14.01 -28.92
CA VAL A 299 19.42 -14.00 -29.13
C VAL A 299 18.79 -15.30 -28.62
N THR A 300 19.39 -16.45 -28.96
CA THR A 300 18.89 -17.77 -28.54
C THR A 300 18.99 -17.94 -27.03
N GLN A 301 20.11 -17.55 -26.43
CA GLN A 301 20.31 -17.56 -24.98
C GLN A 301 19.30 -16.64 -24.27
N SER A 302 19.06 -15.44 -24.81
CA SER A 302 18.09 -14.50 -24.24
C SER A 302 16.67 -15.03 -24.29
N ASP A 303 16.28 -15.74 -25.35
CA ASP A 303 14.97 -16.37 -25.48
C ASP A 303 14.75 -17.44 -24.41
N GLN A 304 15.65 -18.41 -24.34
CA GLN A 304 15.59 -19.52 -23.39
C GLN A 304 15.63 -19.04 -21.93
N LEU A 305 16.53 -18.10 -21.61
CA LEU A 305 16.63 -17.52 -20.28
C LEU A 305 15.38 -16.71 -19.90
N SER A 306 14.82 -15.93 -20.83
CA SER A 306 13.59 -15.18 -20.57
C SER A 306 12.43 -16.12 -20.25
N GLN A 307 12.31 -17.22 -21.00
CA GLN A 307 11.27 -18.22 -20.76
C GLN A 307 11.42 -18.87 -19.37
N ALA A 308 12.59 -19.43 -19.08
CA ALA A 308 12.87 -20.13 -17.83
C ALA A 308 12.65 -19.21 -16.62
N LEU A 309 13.20 -17.99 -16.67
CA LEU A 309 13.09 -17.02 -15.58
C LEU A 309 11.64 -16.59 -15.34
N VAL A 310 10.92 -16.20 -16.39
CA VAL A 310 9.54 -15.70 -16.27
C VAL A 310 8.61 -16.77 -15.72
N ILE A 311 8.68 -17.98 -16.29
CA ILE A 311 7.83 -19.09 -15.85
C ILE A 311 8.11 -19.42 -14.39
N SER A 312 9.38 -19.53 -14.01
CA SER A 312 9.75 -19.90 -12.64
C SER A 312 9.38 -18.82 -11.62
N LEU A 313 9.53 -17.53 -11.95
CA LEU A 313 9.04 -16.43 -11.12
C LEU A 313 7.51 -16.48 -10.92
N LEU A 314 6.75 -16.54 -12.02
CA LEU A 314 5.28 -16.54 -11.96
C LEU A 314 4.73 -17.78 -11.25
N LYS A 315 5.34 -18.95 -11.47
CA LYS A 315 4.99 -20.22 -10.79
C LYS A 315 5.21 -20.17 -9.29
N LYS A 316 6.20 -19.39 -8.82
CA LYS A 316 6.45 -19.14 -7.39
C LYS A 316 5.64 -17.96 -6.82
N GLY A 317 4.75 -17.38 -7.63
CA GLY A 317 3.84 -16.30 -7.23
C GLY A 317 4.50 -14.93 -7.20
N TYR A 318 5.66 -14.76 -7.85
CA TYR A 318 6.22 -13.43 -8.08
C TYR A 318 5.42 -12.68 -9.14
N ARG A 319 5.42 -11.36 -9.02
CA ARG A 319 4.90 -10.40 -9.98
C ARG A 319 6.08 -9.72 -10.67
N ILE A 320 5.91 -9.35 -11.91
CA ILE A 320 6.98 -8.82 -12.78
C ILE A 320 6.65 -7.39 -13.17
N SER A 321 7.63 -6.50 -13.05
CA SER A 321 7.62 -5.15 -13.63
C SER A 321 8.70 -5.07 -14.69
N THR A 322 8.42 -4.44 -15.83
CA THR A 322 9.42 -4.25 -16.89
C THR A 322 9.19 -2.95 -17.68
N GLY A 323 10.29 -2.32 -18.07
CA GLY A 323 10.31 -1.14 -18.94
C GLY A 323 10.06 -1.44 -20.43
N VAL A 324 9.78 -2.71 -20.77
CA VAL A 324 9.64 -3.22 -22.15
C VAL A 324 10.87 -2.83 -22.99
N GLY A 325 12.05 -3.11 -22.44
CA GLY A 325 13.32 -2.89 -23.13
C GLY A 325 13.33 -3.56 -24.50
N LYS A 326 14.02 -2.97 -25.47
CA LYS A 326 14.03 -3.48 -26.85
C LYS A 326 14.48 -4.96 -26.89
N ARG A 327 13.73 -5.78 -27.62
CA ARG A 327 13.86 -7.25 -27.75
C ARG A 327 13.62 -8.03 -26.44
N LEU A 328 14.44 -7.83 -25.42
CA LEU A 328 14.31 -8.54 -24.14
C LEU A 328 12.92 -8.32 -23.52
N GLY A 329 12.47 -7.08 -23.46
CA GLY A 329 11.16 -6.74 -22.91
C GLY A 329 10.01 -7.43 -23.64
N THR A 330 10.12 -7.66 -24.95
CA THR A 330 9.12 -8.41 -25.73
C THR A 330 9.07 -9.89 -25.36
N LEU A 331 10.23 -10.50 -25.05
CA LEU A 331 10.30 -11.88 -24.57
C LEU A 331 9.70 -12.01 -23.17
N ILE A 332 10.11 -11.11 -22.26
CA ILE A 332 9.59 -11.10 -20.89
C ILE A 332 8.07 -10.94 -20.87
N THR A 333 7.54 -9.99 -21.64
CA THR A 333 6.08 -9.80 -21.72
C THR A 333 5.39 -10.95 -22.44
N GLY A 334 5.95 -11.45 -23.54
CA GLY A 334 5.41 -12.58 -24.30
C GLY A 334 5.22 -13.83 -23.45
N TYR A 335 6.29 -14.29 -22.79
CA TYR A 335 6.24 -15.47 -21.92
C TYR A 335 5.35 -15.26 -20.69
N SER A 336 5.31 -14.03 -20.16
CA SER A 336 4.42 -13.71 -19.04
C SER A 336 2.95 -13.83 -19.46
N TYR A 337 2.58 -13.25 -20.60
CA TYR A 337 1.21 -13.34 -21.11
C TYR A 337 0.82 -14.77 -21.46
N GLN A 338 1.72 -15.53 -22.08
CA GLN A 338 1.49 -16.94 -22.39
C GLN A 338 1.19 -17.73 -21.12
N TYR A 339 2.09 -17.70 -20.13
CA TYR A 339 1.91 -18.43 -18.88
C TYR A 339 0.60 -18.04 -18.17
N LEU A 340 0.32 -16.74 -18.04
CA LEU A 340 -0.89 -16.25 -17.39
C LEU A 340 -2.16 -16.69 -18.12
N ALA A 341 -2.14 -16.73 -19.46
CA ALA A 341 -3.26 -17.21 -20.25
C ALA A 341 -3.49 -18.72 -20.09
N GLU A 342 -2.42 -19.52 -20.11
CA GLU A 342 -2.47 -20.98 -19.88
C GLU A 342 -3.00 -21.34 -18.49
N GLN A 343 -2.71 -20.52 -17.47
CA GLN A 343 -3.25 -20.68 -16.12
C GLN A 343 -4.68 -20.10 -15.95
N GLY A 344 -5.30 -19.56 -17.01
CA GLY A 344 -6.65 -18.99 -16.97
C GLY A 344 -6.76 -17.66 -16.23
N ILE A 345 -5.64 -16.97 -15.97
CA ILE A 345 -5.61 -15.70 -15.23
C ILE A 345 -6.16 -14.57 -16.10
N GLN A 346 -7.30 -14.01 -15.66
CA GLN A 346 -7.98 -12.91 -16.35
C GLN A 346 -7.28 -11.57 -16.08
N ASN A 347 -7.04 -11.25 -14.81
CA ASN A 347 -6.40 -10.00 -14.41
C ASN A 347 -4.87 -10.11 -14.51
N LYS A 348 -4.34 -9.88 -15.71
CA LYS A 348 -2.89 -10.00 -16.00
C LYS A 348 -2.09 -8.84 -15.41
N ASP A 349 -2.67 -7.65 -15.31
CA ASP A 349 -2.02 -6.45 -14.77
C ASP A 349 -1.61 -6.60 -13.30
N LYS A 350 -2.29 -7.50 -12.57
CA LYS A 350 -1.90 -7.93 -11.22
C LYS A 350 -0.50 -8.55 -11.19
N TYR A 351 -0.17 -9.35 -12.21
CA TYR A 351 1.06 -10.14 -12.25
C TYR A 351 2.14 -9.53 -13.13
N LEU A 352 1.77 -8.74 -14.12
CA LEU A 352 2.69 -8.10 -15.06
C LEU A 352 2.39 -6.60 -15.18
N SER A 353 3.34 -5.79 -14.72
CA SER A 353 3.32 -4.33 -14.91
C SER A 353 4.26 -3.94 -16.05
N MET A 354 3.68 -3.46 -17.16
CA MET A 354 4.45 -3.02 -18.32
C MET A 354 4.46 -1.50 -18.40
N ARG A 355 5.66 -0.92 -18.53
CA ARG A 355 5.83 0.52 -18.66
C ARG A 355 6.80 0.82 -19.78
N PRO A 356 6.36 0.81 -21.05
CA PRO A 356 7.23 1.07 -22.18
C PRO A 356 7.68 2.53 -22.20
N PHE A 357 8.99 2.76 -22.36
CA PHE A 357 9.48 4.12 -22.61
C PHE A 357 8.86 4.68 -23.90
N PRO A 358 8.33 5.92 -23.90
CA PRO A 358 7.78 6.55 -25.10
C PRO A 358 8.93 7.08 -25.97
N PHE A 359 9.63 6.18 -26.66
CA PHE A 359 10.80 6.49 -27.49
C PHE A 359 10.54 7.51 -28.62
N HIS A 360 9.27 7.76 -28.95
CA HIS A 360 8.84 8.74 -29.97
C HIS A 360 8.64 10.16 -29.42
N LYS A 361 8.73 10.37 -28.10
CA LYS A 361 8.68 11.69 -27.48
C LYS A 361 10.09 12.10 -27.09
N ASP A 362 10.52 13.29 -27.51
CA ASP A 362 11.74 13.93 -27.00
C ASP A 362 11.53 14.36 -25.54
N LEU A 363 11.54 13.38 -24.63
CA LEU A 363 11.42 13.61 -23.20
C LEU A 363 12.73 14.21 -22.66
N SER A 364 12.59 15.20 -21.78
CA SER A 364 13.68 15.69 -20.94
C SER A 364 14.24 14.55 -20.06
N GLN A 365 15.46 14.71 -19.56
CA GLN A 365 16.07 13.71 -18.67
C GLN A 365 15.25 13.55 -17.39
N ASP A 366 14.73 14.64 -16.82
CA ASP A 366 13.88 14.62 -15.62
C ASP A 366 12.65 13.73 -15.81
N LYS A 367 11.94 13.87 -16.94
CA LYS A 367 10.77 13.03 -17.25
C LYS A 367 11.12 11.56 -17.46
N LYS A 368 12.30 11.27 -18.03
CA LYS A 368 12.79 9.88 -18.15
C LYS A 368 13.11 9.29 -16.78
N GLN A 369 13.64 10.10 -15.87
CA GLN A 369 13.92 9.68 -14.50
C GLN A 369 12.62 9.46 -13.70
N GLU A 370 11.64 10.35 -13.79
CA GLU A 370 10.30 10.16 -13.22
C GLU A 370 9.66 8.85 -13.67
N TYR A 371 9.79 8.52 -14.96
CA TYR A 371 9.27 7.27 -15.50
C TYR A 371 9.96 6.04 -14.87
N ARG A 372 11.30 6.06 -14.74
CA ARG A 372 12.05 4.99 -14.05
C ARG A 372 11.66 4.85 -12.59
N ILE A 373 11.60 5.96 -11.87
CA ILE A 373 11.13 6.03 -10.48
C ILE A 373 9.77 5.33 -10.34
N SER A 374 8.86 5.58 -11.29
CA SER A 374 7.53 4.98 -11.29
C SER A 374 7.54 3.48 -11.64
N MET A 375 8.43 3.02 -12.52
CA MET A 375 8.59 1.60 -12.89
C MET A 375 9.09 0.71 -11.74
N LEU A 376 10.01 1.25 -10.94
CA LEU A 376 10.63 0.53 -9.83
C LEU A 376 9.87 0.74 -8.50
N HIS A 377 8.83 1.59 -8.45
CA HIS A 377 8.22 2.07 -7.21
C HIS A 377 7.76 0.97 -6.26
N ASP A 378 7.15 -0.08 -6.80
CA ASP A 378 6.53 -1.15 -6.01
C ASP A 378 7.28 -2.48 -6.09
N CYS A 379 8.55 -2.45 -6.47
CA CYS A 379 9.40 -3.64 -6.59
C CYS A 379 10.32 -3.80 -5.38
N SER A 380 10.55 -5.04 -4.95
CA SER A 380 11.48 -5.40 -3.87
C SER A 380 12.89 -5.73 -4.39
N ALA A 381 12.99 -6.17 -5.64
CA ALA A 381 14.22 -6.61 -6.28
C ALA A 381 14.32 -6.12 -7.73
N ALA A 382 15.54 -5.97 -8.22
CA ALA A 382 15.86 -5.65 -9.61
C ALA A 382 16.84 -6.68 -10.17
N ILE A 383 16.45 -7.34 -11.27
CA ILE A 383 17.22 -8.33 -11.99
C ILE A 383 17.75 -7.68 -13.26
N PHE A 384 19.07 -7.72 -13.47
CA PHE A 384 19.74 -7.09 -14.61
C PHE A 384 20.24 -8.16 -15.57
N LEU A 385 19.75 -8.11 -16.81
CA LEU A 385 20.08 -9.04 -17.89
C LEU A 385 20.56 -8.26 -19.12
N PHE A 386 21.64 -8.70 -19.75
CA PHE A 386 22.20 -8.10 -20.95
C PHE A 386 22.43 -6.58 -20.78
N GLY A 387 21.87 -5.73 -21.65
CA GLY A 387 21.98 -4.27 -21.55
C GLY A 387 22.91 -3.68 -22.59
N GLN A 388 22.54 -3.78 -23.87
CA GLN A 388 23.28 -3.24 -25.00
C GLN A 388 22.43 -2.18 -25.71
N SER A 389 22.98 -0.98 -25.88
CA SER A 389 22.30 0.11 -26.60
C SER A 389 22.86 0.31 -28.02
N LYS A 390 22.03 0.83 -28.93
CA LYS A 390 22.44 1.11 -30.31
C LYS A 390 23.51 2.22 -30.40
N LYS A 391 23.46 3.20 -29.50
CA LYS A 391 24.40 4.34 -29.47
C LYS A 391 25.83 3.90 -29.16
N THR A 392 25.99 2.84 -28.36
CA THR A 392 27.29 2.25 -28.01
C THR A 392 27.89 1.37 -29.11
N THR A 393 27.09 0.91 -30.09
CA THR A 393 27.60 0.23 -31.30
C THR A 393 28.16 1.18 -32.37
N GLU A 394 27.65 2.40 -32.49
CA GLU A 394 28.04 3.34 -33.57
C GLU A 394 29.27 4.20 -33.20
N GLN A 395 29.65 4.27 -31.92
CA GLN A 395 30.74 5.11 -31.44
C GLN A 395 32.03 4.36 -31.06
N GLY A 396 32.10 3.05 -31.28
CA GLY A 396 33.24 2.22 -30.86
C GLY A 396 33.23 1.99 -29.34
N SER A 397 32.56 0.90 -28.94
CA SER A 397 32.91 0.03 -27.80
C SER A 397 33.46 0.69 -26.52
N ILE A 398 32.65 0.81 -25.46
CA ILE A 398 33.04 0.96 -24.03
C ILE A 398 33.86 2.23 -23.66
N GLU A 399 34.71 2.74 -24.55
CA GLU A 399 35.90 3.54 -24.25
C GLU A 399 35.63 5.00 -23.88
N LYS A 400 34.38 5.48 -23.97
CA LYS A 400 34.03 6.84 -23.52
C LYS A 400 33.20 6.92 -22.25
N THR A 401 32.43 5.89 -21.91
CA THR A 401 31.51 5.93 -20.75
C THR A 401 31.70 4.76 -19.78
N GLY A 402 32.39 3.68 -20.16
CA GLY A 402 32.49 2.46 -19.33
C GLY A 402 31.23 1.59 -19.32
N HIS A 403 30.14 2.02 -19.96
CA HIS A 403 28.81 1.39 -19.93
C HIS A 403 28.33 0.99 -21.33
N TYR A 404 27.63 -0.13 -21.44
CA TYR A 404 26.97 -0.64 -22.65
C TYR A 404 25.54 -0.10 -22.83
N SER A 405 24.89 0.32 -21.74
CA SER A 405 23.55 0.89 -21.70
C SER A 405 23.37 1.80 -20.48
N GLU A 406 23.49 3.12 -20.69
CA GLU A 406 23.21 4.14 -19.65
C GLU A 406 21.82 3.99 -19.02
N GLY A 407 20.83 3.54 -19.81
CA GLY A 407 19.47 3.36 -19.33
C GLY A 407 19.34 2.25 -18.29
N VAL A 408 20.02 1.12 -18.52
CA VAL A 408 20.04 -0.03 -17.60
C VAL A 408 20.89 0.31 -16.37
N TYR A 409 22.02 1.00 -16.56
CA TYR A 409 22.84 1.45 -15.44
C TYR A 409 22.12 2.46 -14.53
N HIS A 410 21.37 3.43 -15.09
CA HIS A 410 20.53 4.33 -14.29
C HIS A 410 19.45 3.59 -13.50
N GLU A 411 18.88 2.52 -14.05
CA GLU A 411 17.93 1.67 -13.33
C GLU A 411 18.60 0.93 -12.16
N PHE A 412 19.86 0.50 -12.33
CA PHE A 412 20.67 -0.05 -11.24
C PHE A 412 20.92 0.97 -10.12
N LEU A 413 21.35 2.19 -10.46
CA LEU A 413 21.57 3.25 -9.46
C LEU A 413 20.29 3.57 -8.68
N LEU A 414 19.15 3.69 -9.37
CA LEU A 414 17.85 3.92 -8.73
C LEU A 414 17.42 2.74 -7.84
N ALA A 415 17.70 1.50 -8.26
CA ALA A 415 17.42 0.32 -7.44
C ALA A 415 18.29 0.30 -6.18
N LYS A 416 19.57 0.69 -6.28
CA LYS A 416 20.50 0.82 -5.14
C LYS A 416 20.03 1.90 -4.16
N GLU A 417 19.68 3.09 -4.66
CA GLU A 417 19.15 4.21 -3.84
C GLU A 417 17.91 3.79 -3.03
N ARG A 418 17.08 2.90 -3.60
CA ARG A 418 15.86 2.38 -2.98
C ARG A 418 16.05 1.16 -2.09
N ASN A 419 17.29 0.73 -1.84
CA ASN A 419 17.61 -0.47 -1.08
C ASN A 419 16.90 -1.73 -1.61
N MET A 420 16.74 -1.83 -2.94
CA MET A 420 16.22 -3.03 -3.57
C MET A 420 17.27 -4.14 -3.54
N THR A 421 16.81 -5.38 -3.58
CA THR A 421 17.69 -6.53 -3.84
C THR A 421 18.19 -6.45 -5.28
N ILE A 422 19.50 -6.31 -5.47
CA ILE A 422 20.16 -6.21 -6.77
C ILE A 422 20.63 -7.62 -7.18
N ILE A 423 20.27 -8.05 -8.39
CA ILE A 423 20.69 -9.35 -8.93
C ILE A 423 21.25 -9.14 -10.34
N PRO A 424 22.59 -8.95 -10.47
CA PRO A 424 23.22 -8.77 -11.76
C PRO A 424 23.62 -10.12 -12.36
N VAL A 425 23.01 -10.53 -13.47
CA VAL A 425 23.35 -11.80 -14.14
C VAL A 425 24.50 -11.55 -15.11
N GLY A 426 25.71 -11.44 -14.57
CA GLY A 426 26.92 -11.11 -15.33
C GLY A 426 27.22 -12.06 -16.49
N SER A 427 26.79 -13.32 -16.42
CA SER A 427 26.95 -14.30 -17.51
C SER A 427 26.21 -13.95 -18.79
N THR A 428 25.27 -12.99 -18.73
CA THR A 428 24.56 -12.43 -19.91
C THR A 428 25.35 -11.33 -20.62
N GLY A 429 26.48 -10.89 -20.06
CA GLY A 429 27.37 -9.89 -20.65
C GLY A 429 26.81 -8.46 -20.64
N TYR A 430 27.48 -7.56 -21.36
CA TYR A 430 27.08 -6.16 -21.54
C TYR A 430 26.94 -5.40 -20.20
N GLU A 431 25.87 -4.60 -20.03
CA GLU A 431 25.69 -3.80 -18.81
C GLU A 431 25.53 -4.67 -17.56
N ALA A 432 24.89 -5.83 -17.66
CA ALA A 432 24.74 -6.75 -16.55
C ALA A 432 26.09 -7.22 -16.00
N GLU A 433 27.09 -7.42 -16.87
CA GLU A 433 28.46 -7.74 -16.47
C GLU A 433 29.18 -6.56 -15.80
N VAL A 434 28.98 -5.34 -16.30
CA VAL A 434 29.53 -4.12 -15.68
C VAL A 434 28.99 -3.94 -14.26
N ILE A 435 27.66 -4.05 -14.10
CA ILE A 435 27.00 -3.98 -12.79
C ILE A 435 27.48 -5.12 -11.89
N TRP A 436 27.62 -6.34 -12.43
CA TRP A 436 28.13 -7.47 -11.66
C TRP A 436 29.53 -7.20 -11.10
N ARG A 437 30.45 -6.63 -11.90
CA ARG A 437 31.81 -6.29 -11.43
C ARG A 437 31.77 -5.28 -10.29
N GLU A 438 31.00 -4.21 -10.44
CA GLU A 438 30.84 -3.20 -9.39
C GLU A 438 30.26 -3.79 -8.08
N VAL A 439 29.23 -4.64 -8.20
CA VAL A 439 28.61 -5.33 -7.07
C VAL A 439 29.60 -6.30 -6.41
N ASN A 440 30.39 -7.03 -7.18
CA ASN A 440 31.37 -7.99 -6.68
C ASN A 440 32.57 -7.31 -6.00
N GLU A 441 33.05 -6.19 -6.53
CA GLU A 441 34.08 -5.36 -5.89
C GLU A 441 33.59 -4.79 -4.55
N ASN A 442 32.29 -4.50 -4.43
CA ASN A 442 31.65 -3.96 -3.24
C ASN A 442 30.77 -5.01 -2.53
N ILE A 443 31.16 -6.29 -2.53
CA ILE A 443 30.30 -7.40 -2.06
C ILE A 443 29.84 -7.25 -0.60
N ASN A 444 30.57 -6.49 0.22
CA ASN A 444 30.19 -6.19 1.60
C ASN A 444 28.90 -5.36 1.71
N GLU A 445 28.56 -4.57 0.69
CA GLU A 445 27.28 -3.87 0.57
C GLU A 445 26.13 -4.81 0.14
N PHE A 446 26.47 -6.01 -0.36
CA PHE A 446 25.54 -7.00 -0.91
C PHE A 446 25.78 -8.40 -0.29
N PRO A 447 25.71 -8.55 1.04
CA PRO A 447 26.10 -9.79 1.73
C PRO A 447 25.28 -11.02 1.31
N TYR A 448 24.03 -10.82 0.87
CA TYR A 448 23.17 -11.88 0.35
C TYR A 448 23.64 -12.49 -0.98
N LEU A 449 24.63 -11.88 -1.64
CA LEU A 449 25.22 -12.42 -2.87
C LEU A 449 26.54 -13.16 -2.62
N SER A 450 27.12 -13.12 -1.42
CA SER A 450 28.49 -13.61 -1.20
C SER A 450 28.71 -15.07 -1.60
N GLN A 451 27.68 -15.91 -1.51
CA GLN A 451 27.75 -17.33 -1.91
C GLN A 451 27.38 -17.57 -3.39
N THR A 452 26.63 -16.66 -4.01
CA THR A 452 26.01 -16.85 -5.34
C THR A 452 26.59 -15.95 -6.42
N ILE A 453 27.35 -14.91 -6.07
CA ILE A 453 27.86 -13.90 -7.01
C ILE A 453 28.70 -14.53 -8.13
N ASN A 454 29.58 -15.48 -7.81
CA ASN A 454 30.40 -16.18 -8.82
C ASN A 454 29.56 -17.02 -9.79
N ALA A 455 28.46 -17.60 -9.31
CA ALA A 455 27.55 -18.39 -10.14
C ALA A 455 26.81 -17.49 -11.14
N LEU A 456 26.41 -16.27 -10.73
CA LEU A 456 25.80 -15.27 -11.62
C LEU A 456 26.70 -14.82 -12.78
N MET A 457 28.03 -15.01 -12.68
CA MET A 457 28.98 -14.69 -13.74
C MET A 457 29.30 -15.88 -14.65
N THR A 458 29.26 -17.10 -14.12
CA THR A 458 29.81 -18.30 -14.80
C THR A 458 28.75 -19.24 -15.35
N GLU A 459 27.57 -19.31 -14.71
CA GLU A 459 26.50 -20.20 -15.15
C GLU A 459 25.85 -19.69 -16.44
N LYS A 460 25.61 -20.59 -17.38
CA LYS A 460 25.04 -20.31 -18.70
C LYS A 460 23.74 -21.05 -18.97
N ASP A 461 23.42 -22.07 -18.18
CA ASP A 461 22.18 -22.82 -18.28
C ASP A 461 20.99 -21.96 -17.82
N PRO A 462 19.99 -21.71 -18.69
CA PRO A 462 18.83 -20.89 -18.40
C PRO A 462 18.06 -21.26 -17.12
N GLU A 463 17.83 -22.56 -16.89
CA GLU A 463 17.05 -23.06 -15.76
C GLU A 463 17.82 -22.88 -14.45
N LYS A 464 19.11 -23.22 -14.45
CA LYS A 464 19.96 -23.00 -13.26
C LYS A 464 20.10 -21.52 -12.91
N ILE A 465 20.21 -20.63 -13.89
CA ILE A 465 20.21 -19.18 -13.63
C ILE A 465 18.90 -18.76 -12.96
N ALA A 466 17.75 -19.23 -13.48
CA ALA A 466 16.45 -18.93 -12.87
C ALA A 466 16.36 -19.45 -11.43
N ASP A 467 16.85 -20.66 -11.16
CA ASP A 467 16.90 -21.25 -9.82
C ASP A 467 17.80 -20.45 -8.86
N ILE A 468 18.98 -20.00 -9.32
CA ILE A 468 19.88 -19.14 -8.53
C ILE A 468 19.17 -17.83 -8.17
N ILE A 469 18.49 -17.20 -9.14
CA ILE A 469 17.75 -15.95 -8.90
C ILE A 469 16.64 -16.17 -7.86
N LEU A 470 15.87 -17.24 -7.97
CA LEU A 470 14.82 -17.58 -6.99
C LEU A 470 15.39 -17.87 -5.61
N HIS A 471 16.53 -18.56 -5.54
CA HIS A 471 17.20 -18.83 -4.28
C HIS A 471 17.59 -17.52 -3.58
N ILE A 472 18.22 -16.58 -4.29
CA ILE A 472 18.58 -15.26 -3.76
C ILE A 472 17.33 -14.50 -3.27
N LEU A 473 16.25 -14.49 -4.07
CA LEU A 473 15.02 -13.80 -3.70
C LEU A 473 14.37 -14.38 -2.44
N ASN A 474 14.37 -15.71 -2.29
CA ASN A 474 13.83 -16.39 -1.11
C ASN A 474 14.71 -16.17 0.12
N GLU A 475 16.03 -16.28 -0.01
CA GLU A 475 16.96 -16.04 1.10
C GLU A 475 16.84 -14.61 1.64
N VAL A 476 16.74 -13.61 0.76
CA VAL A 476 16.56 -12.23 1.19
C VAL A 476 15.19 -12.01 1.84
N ALA A 477 14.14 -12.65 1.34
CA ALA A 477 12.81 -12.62 1.94
C ALA A 477 12.83 -13.23 3.36
N GLU A 478 13.43 -14.41 3.53
CA GLU A 478 13.56 -15.09 4.81
C GLU A 478 14.40 -14.30 5.81
N ASN A 479 15.55 -13.76 5.39
CA ASN A 479 16.40 -12.92 6.23
C ASN A 479 15.67 -11.64 6.67
N LYS A 480 14.92 -11.00 5.77
CA LYS A 480 14.07 -9.84 6.11
C LYS A 480 12.97 -10.20 7.10
N ARG A 481 12.43 -11.43 7.04
CA ARG A 481 11.42 -11.92 7.99
C ARG A 481 12.02 -12.30 9.35
N ALA A 482 13.27 -12.77 9.39
CA ALA A 482 13.95 -13.16 10.64
C ALA A 482 14.51 -11.97 11.43
N HIS A 483 14.86 -10.87 10.77
CA HIS A 483 15.40 -9.65 11.40
C HIS A 483 14.33 -8.57 11.67
N GLN A 484 13.04 -8.89 11.50
CA GLN A 484 11.89 -8.02 11.75
C GLN A 484 11.06 -8.54 12.91
#